data_AF-C5KW10-F1
#
_entry.id   AF-C5KW10-F1
#
_cell.length_a   1.000
_cell.length_b   1.000
_cell.length_c   1.000
_cell.angle_alpha   90.00
_cell.angle_beta   90.00
_cell.angle_gamma   90.00
#
_symmetry.space_group_name_H-M   'P 1'
#
loop_
_entity.id
_entity.type
_entity.pdbx_description
1 polymer ?
#
loop_
_entity_poly.entity_id
_entity_poly.type
_entity_poly.pdbx_seq_one_letter_code
_entity_poly.pdbx_strand_id
1 'polypeptide(L)'
;VFAGMPPDFRVILSRGRKQAQQYWCTYEDEIPVRQLTREVANVMQEFTQSGGVRPFGISLMIAGWDETEGPQLYQVDPSGAFFGWKASAIGKNYANA
;
A
#
# COMPACT_ATOMS: atom_id res chain seq x y z
N VAL A 1 -4.28 -3.00 5.96
CA VAL A 1 -3.89 -2.96 7.39
C VAL A 1 -2.50 -2.31 7.50
N PHE A 2 -2.14 -1.73 8.66
CA PHE A 2 -0.84 -1.08 8.86
C PHE A 2 -0.17 -1.49 10.16
N ALA A 3 1.15 -1.31 10.22
CA ALA A 3 1.95 -1.36 11.43
C ALA A 3 2.86 -0.12 11.47
N GLY A 4 2.98 0.54 12.63
CA GLY A 4 3.77 1.76 12.79
C GLY A 4 2.94 2.99 13.18
N MET A 5 3.31 4.16 12.66
CA MET A 5 2.74 5.46 13.06
C MET A 5 1.30 5.69 12.51
N PRO A 6 0.25 5.83 13.36
CA PRO A 6 -1.13 5.99 12.87
C PRO A 6 -1.42 7.26 12.05
N PRO A 7 -0.85 8.45 12.36
CA PRO A 7 -0.99 9.63 11.50
C PRO A 7 -0.54 9.40 10.06
N ASP A 8 0.58 8.71 9.87
CA ASP A 8 1.14 8.40 8.55
C ASP A 8 0.20 7.51 7.74
N PHE A 9 -0.40 6.51 8.42
CA PHE A 9 -1.39 5.64 7.80
C PHE A 9 -2.60 6.41 7.27
N ARG A 10 -3.09 7.42 8.02
CA ARG A 10 -4.25 8.22 7.58
C ARG A 10 -3.97 8.98 6.28
N VAL A 11 -2.76 9.50 6.13
CA VAL A 11 -2.34 10.21 4.90
C VAL A 11 -2.36 9.25 3.71
N ILE A 12 -1.74 8.08 3.85
CA ILE A 12 -1.70 7.08 2.79
C ILE A 12 -3.10 6.54 2.47
N LEU A 13 -3.92 6.25 3.48
CA LEU A 13 -5.30 5.79 3.29
C LEU A 13 -6.13 6.80 2.50
N SER A 14 -6.02 8.09 2.82
CA SER A 14 -6.74 9.13 2.09
C SER A 14 -6.29 9.24 0.64
N ARG A 15 -4.97 9.11 0.38
CA ARG A 15 -4.43 9.13 -0.98
C ARG A 15 -4.85 7.90 -1.78
N GLY A 16 -4.77 6.71 -1.20
CA GLY A 16 -5.19 5.46 -1.85
C GLY A 16 -6.68 5.46 -2.21
N ARG A 17 -7.55 5.95 -1.32
CA ARG A 17 -8.99 6.11 -1.61
C ARG A 17 -9.24 7.09 -2.76
N LYS A 18 -8.52 8.21 -2.78
CA LYS A 18 -8.61 9.18 -3.88
C LYS A 18 -8.19 8.56 -5.21
N GLN A 19 -7.10 7.78 -5.22
CA GLN A 19 -6.61 7.08 -6.40
C GLN A 19 -7.63 6.07 -6.93
N ALA A 20 -8.22 5.26 -6.04
CA ALA A 20 -9.27 4.30 -6.42
C ALA A 20 -10.49 5.00 -7.02
N GLN A 21 -10.94 6.11 -6.43
CA GLN A 21 -12.07 6.88 -6.96
C GLN A 21 -11.73 7.50 -8.33
N GLN A 22 -10.52 8.02 -8.49
CA GLN A 22 -10.07 8.58 -9.76
C GLN A 22 -10.01 7.51 -10.86
N TYR A 23 -9.55 6.31 -10.53
CA TYR A 23 -9.54 5.18 -11.44
C TYR A 23 -10.97 4.83 -11.89
N TRP A 24 -11.89 4.69 -10.94
CA TRP A 24 -13.31 4.44 -11.24
C TRP A 24 -13.91 5.52 -12.14
N CYS A 25 -13.67 6.80 -11.86
CA CYS A 25 -14.19 7.89 -12.71
C CYS A 25 -13.59 7.91 -14.12
N THR A 26 -12.44 7.27 -14.33
CA THR A 26 -11.73 7.29 -15.62
C THR A 26 -12.04 6.06 -16.46
N TYR A 27 -12.11 4.90 -15.81
CA TYR A 27 -12.22 3.59 -16.46
C TYR A 27 -13.55 2.90 -16.21
N GLU A 28 -14.39 3.43 -15.32
CA GLU A 28 -15.67 2.84 -14.89
C GLU A 28 -15.55 1.40 -14.40
N ASP A 29 -14.39 1.06 -13.84
CA ASP A 29 -14.05 -0.27 -13.33
C ASP A 29 -13.28 -0.17 -12.01
N GLU A 30 -13.22 -1.26 -11.24
CA GLU A 30 -12.47 -1.33 -9.99
C GLU A 30 -10.95 -1.34 -10.27
N ILE A 31 -10.18 -0.60 -9.46
CA ILE A 31 -8.73 -0.56 -9.61
C ILE A 31 -8.12 -1.93 -9.26
N PRO A 32 -7.27 -2.52 -10.12
CA PRO A 32 -6.57 -3.75 -9.80
C PRO A 32 -5.72 -3.59 -8.53
N VAL A 33 -5.73 -4.60 -7.64
CA VAL A 33 -5.08 -4.51 -6.32
C VAL A 33 -3.57 -4.29 -6.48
N ARG A 34 -2.93 -4.93 -7.47
CA ARG A 34 -1.53 -4.70 -7.82
C ARG A 34 -1.28 -3.23 -8.22
N GLN A 35 -2.16 -2.65 -9.02
CA GLN A 35 -2.01 -1.27 -9.47
C GLN A 35 -2.14 -0.30 -8.29
N LEU A 36 -3.16 -0.47 -7.44
CA LEU A 36 -3.33 0.32 -6.23
C LEU A 36 -2.10 0.22 -5.30
N THR A 37 -1.57 -1.00 -5.13
CA THR A 37 -0.36 -1.24 -4.33
C THR A 37 0.84 -0.48 -4.88
N ARG A 38 1.05 -0.53 -6.20
CA ARG A 38 2.15 0.18 -6.86
C ARG A 38 2.04 1.69 -6.67
N GLU A 39 0.86 2.27 -6.83
CA GLU A 39 0.65 3.70 -6.63
C GLU A 39 0.94 4.13 -5.18
N VAL A 40 0.49 3.35 -4.20
CA VAL A 40 0.79 3.60 -2.79
C VAL A 40 2.29 3.49 -2.51
N ALA A 41 2.95 2.48 -3.07
CA ALA A 41 4.38 2.26 -2.92
C ALA A 41 5.20 3.40 -3.54
N ASN A 42 4.81 3.90 -4.72
CA ASN A 42 5.43 5.07 -5.36
C ASN A 42 5.32 6.32 -4.46
N VAL A 43 4.14 6.57 -3.89
CA VAL A 43 3.95 7.69 -2.94
C VAL A 43 4.89 7.55 -1.73
N MET A 44 5.06 6.33 -1.20
CA MET A 44 6.00 6.13 -0.09
C MET A 44 7.45 6.36 -0.52
N GLN A 45 7.83 5.86 -1.70
CA GLN A 45 9.17 6.02 -2.26
C GLN A 45 9.51 7.50 -2.51
N GLU A 46 8.59 8.31 -3.03
CA GLU A 46 8.81 9.75 -3.27
C GLU A 46 9.26 10.49 -2.00
N PHE A 47 8.70 10.11 -0.85
CA PHE A 47 9.04 10.70 0.46
C PHE A 47 10.38 10.22 1.01
N THR A 48 11.03 9.23 0.37
CA THR A 48 12.41 8.80 0.69
C THR A 48 13.45 9.57 -0.12
N GLN A 49 13.08 10.08 -1.30
CA GLN A 49 14.01 10.75 -2.22
C GLN A 49 13.86 12.28 -2.22
N SER A 50 12.72 12.80 -1.76
CA SER A 50 12.46 14.24 -1.71
C SER A 50 13.11 14.89 -0.49
N GLY A 51 13.90 15.94 -0.70
CA GLY A 51 14.47 16.74 0.38
C GLY A 51 13.40 17.56 1.12
N GLY A 52 13.54 17.70 2.44
CA GLY A 52 12.63 18.51 3.27
C GLY A 52 11.34 17.81 3.71
N VAL A 53 11.13 16.56 3.30
CA VAL A 53 10.07 15.69 3.83
C VAL A 53 10.67 14.50 4.58
N ARG A 54 9.87 13.87 5.44
CA ARG A 54 10.29 12.66 6.15
C ARG A 54 9.65 11.42 5.50
N PRO A 55 10.37 10.28 5.44
CA PRO A 55 9.78 8.99 5.09
C PRO A 55 8.61 8.61 6.01
N PHE A 56 7.71 7.77 5.49
CA PHE A 56 6.60 7.24 6.26
C PHE A 56 7.07 6.17 7.24
N GLY A 57 6.68 6.27 8.51
CA GLY A 57 7.02 5.32 9.56
C GLY A 57 6.04 4.15 9.67
N ILE A 58 5.61 3.59 8.53
CA ILE A 58 4.61 2.51 8.48
C ILE A 58 5.00 1.41 7.50
N SER A 59 4.63 0.19 7.82
CA SER A 59 4.50 -0.91 6.87
C SER A 59 3.02 -1.15 6.59
N LEU A 60 2.69 -1.45 5.34
CA LEU A 60 1.32 -1.67 4.89
C LEU A 60 1.15 -3.11 4.43
N MET A 61 -0.06 -3.61 4.66
CA MET A 61 -0.54 -4.86 4.08
C MET A 61 -1.83 -4.55 3.33
N ILE A 62 -1.80 -4.79 2.02
CA ILE A 62 -2.88 -4.53 1.09
C ILE A 62 -3.36 -5.88 0.59
N ALA A 63 -4.62 -6.19 0.86
CA ALA A 63 -5.27 -7.40 0.40
C ALA A 63 -6.45 -7.01 -0.47
N GLY A 64 -6.71 -7.81 -1.50
CA GLY A 64 -7.87 -7.64 -2.34
C GLY A 64 -8.09 -8.88 -3.19
N TRP A 65 -9.12 -8.83 -4.00
CA TRP A 65 -9.49 -9.89 -4.91
C TRP A 65 -9.92 -9.26 -6.22
N ASP A 66 -9.49 -9.82 -7.33
CA ASP A 66 -9.96 -9.44 -8.67
C ASP A 66 -10.31 -10.70 -9.48
N GLU A 67 -11.09 -10.54 -10.54
CA GLU A 67 -11.56 -11.67 -11.35
C GLU A 67 -10.44 -12.36 -12.15
N THR A 68 -9.35 -11.64 -12.43
CA THR A 68 -8.29 -12.09 -13.34
C THR A 68 -7.24 -12.92 -12.61
N GLU A 69 -6.87 -12.53 -11.40
CA GLU A 69 -5.79 -13.11 -10.62
C GLU A 69 -6.24 -13.64 -9.25
N GLY A 70 -7.50 -13.43 -8.88
CA GLY A 70 -8.08 -13.95 -7.65
C GLY A 70 -7.55 -13.24 -6.40
N PRO A 71 -7.41 -13.95 -5.27
CA PRO A 71 -6.99 -13.34 -4.01
C PRO A 71 -5.51 -12.94 -4.05
N GLN A 72 -5.25 -11.66 -3.78
CA GLN A 72 -3.91 -11.09 -3.76
C GLN A 72 -3.62 -10.46 -2.40
N LEU A 73 -2.38 -10.63 -1.94
CA LEU A 73 -1.87 -10.01 -0.72
C LEU A 73 -0.49 -9.41 -1.01
N TYR A 74 -0.36 -8.12 -0.75
CA TYR A 74 0.87 -7.37 -0.90
C TYR A 74 1.30 -6.74 0.42
N GLN A 75 2.60 -6.75 0.68
CA GLN A 75 3.22 -6.01 1.76
C GLN A 75 4.06 -4.89 1.18
N VAL A 76 3.90 -3.69 1.71
CA VAL A 76 4.70 -2.50 1.35
C VAL A 76 5.51 -2.08 2.57
N ASP A 77 6.81 -1.87 2.37
CA ASP A 77 7.72 -1.42 3.41
C ASP A 77 7.89 0.12 3.41
N PRO A 78 8.48 0.71 4.46
CA PRO A 78 8.73 2.16 4.52
C PRO A 78 9.60 2.71 3.38
N SER A 79 10.36 1.86 2.68
CA SER A 79 11.21 2.27 1.56
C SER A 79 10.43 2.49 0.26
N GLY A 80 9.19 2.01 0.21
CA GLY A 80 8.38 1.98 -1.01
C GLY A 80 8.60 0.70 -1.83
N ALA A 81 9.30 -0.30 -1.30
CA ALA A 81 9.34 -1.62 -1.90
C ALA A 81 8.05 -2.39 -1.54
N PHE A 82 7.53 -3.15 -2.50
CA PHE A 82 6.36 -4.00 -2.26
C PHE A 82 6.57 -5.41 -2.83
N PHE A 83 6.00 -6.40 -2.14
CA PHE A 83 6.13 -7.82 -2.46
C PHE A 83 4.81 -8.54 -2.31
N GLY A 84 4.54 -9.51 -3.19
CA GLY A 84 3.37 -10.39 -3.12
C GLY A 84 3.62 -11.55 -2.16
N TRP A 85 2.61 -11.91 -1.38
CA TRP A 85 2.67 -12.96 -0.38
C TRP A 85 1.44 -13.86 -0.46
N LYS A 86 1.57 -15.12 -0.04
CA LYS A 86 0.41 -15.99 0.24
C LYS A 86 -0.14 -15.74 1.64
N ALA A 87 0.78 -15.53 2.58
CA ALA A 87 0.53 -15.13 3.94
C ALA A 87 1.70 -14.24 4.38
N SER A 88 1.42 -13.25 5.23
CA SER A 88 2.44 -12.40 5.83
C SER A 88 1.91 -11.83 7.14
N ALA A 89 2.81 -11.41 8.02
CA ALA A 89 2.52 -10.72 9.26
C ALA A 89 3.35 -9.43 9.35
N ILE A 90 2.76 -8.37 9.90
CA ILE A 90 3.43 -7.09 10.17
C ILE A 90 3.19 -6.67 11.63
N GLY A 91 4.15 -5.97 12.23
CA GLY A 91 4.02 -5.43 13.60
C GLY A 91 4.97 -6.04 14.61
N LYS A 92 4.75 -5.78 15.90
CA LYS A 92 5.65 -6.27 16.96
C LYS A 92 5.54 -7.80 17.08
N ASN A 93 6.68 -8.48 17.18
CA ASN A 93 6.81 -9.95 17.29
C ASN A 93 6.39 -10.75 16.06
N TYR A 94 6.36 -10.14 14.87
CA TYR A 94 6.32 -10.93 13.64
C TYR A 94 7.67 -11.67 13.50
N ALA A 95 7.69 -12.94 13.88
CA ALA A 95 8.83 -13.82 13.67
C ALA A 95 8.35 -14.94 12.75
N ASN A 96 8.79 -14.89 11.48
CA ASN A 96 8.50 -15.85 10.41
C ASN A 96 7.09 -16.46 10.47
N ALA A 97 6.10 -15.69 10.02
CA ALA A 97 4.81 -16.23 9.59
C ALA A 97 4.91 -16.72 8.15
#